data_AF-A0A9N9HT06-F1
#
_entry.id   AF-A0A9N9HT06-F1
#
_cell.length_a   1.000
_cell.length_b   1.000
_cell.length_c   1.000
_cell.angle_alpha   90.00
_cell.angle_beta   90.00
_cell.angle_gamma   90.00
#
_symmetry.space_group_name_H-M   'P 1'
#
loop_
_entity.id
_entity.type
_entity.pdbx_description
1 polymer ?
#
loop_
_entity_poly.entity_id
_entity_poly.type
_entity_poly.pdbx_seq_one_letter_code
_entity_poly.pdbx_strand_id
1 'polypeptide(L)'
;IRSCIKTLHTTLKRHQTYLDLCECESESPVIPLLDCDTHWNSTYKMLRLAIKMKNVIIRMKDHDKTFSDIPNEEEWKKADNICAILKPFYDCMIFIN
;
A
#
# COMPACT_ATOMS: atom_id res chain seq x y z
N ILE A 1 -0.72 -8.29 0.98
CA ILE A 1 -0.59 -6.80 1.03
C ILE A 1 0.20 -6.30 2.22
N ARG A 2 -0.26 -6.48 3.47
CA ARG A 2 0.46 -5.99 4.66
C ARG A 2 1.95 -6.39 4.70
N SER A 3 2.26 -7.67 4.44
CA SER A 3 3.64 -8.16 4.39
C SER A 3 4.49 -7.40 3.36
N CYS A 4 3.99 -7.27 2.13
CA CYS A 4 4.65 -6.49 1.06
C CYS A 4 4.91 -5.03 1.47
N ILE A 5 3.93 -4.37 2.09
CA ILE A 5 4.09 -2.99 2.58
C ILE A 5 5.16 -2.93 3.68
N LYS A 6 5.16 -3.90 4.60
CA LYS A 6 6.15 -3.99 5.67
C LYS A 6 7.57 -4.13 5.11
N THR A 7 7.76 -4.89 4.02
CA THR A 7 9.08 -5.16 3.43
C THR A 7 9.60 -4.06 2.50
N LEU A 8 8.73 -3.14 2.04
CA LEU A 8 9.06 -2.07 1.11
C LEU A 8 10.12 -1.10 1.65
N HIS A 9 10.10 -0.83 2.95
CA HIS A 9 10.99 0.15 3.58
C HIS A 9 11.98 -0.47 4.58
N THR A 10 12.20 -1.79 4.53
CA THR A 10 13.13 -2.46 5.47
C THR A 10 14.60 -2.20 5.17
N THR A 11 14.94 -1.81 3.94
CA THR A 11 16.31 -1.52 3.53
C THR A 11 16.39 -0.19 2.81
N LEU A 12 17.53 0.51 2.97
CA LEU A 12 17.80 1.76 2.26
C LEU A 12 17.73 1.57 0.74
N LYS A 13 18.23 0.44 0.24
CA LYS A 13 18.17 0.10 -1.19
C LYS A 13 16.71 0.04 -1.70
N ARG A 14 15.83 -0.66 -0.99
CA ARG A 14 14.41 -0.76 -1.40
C ARG A 14 13.70 0.58 -1.31
N HIS A 15 13.98 1.35 -0.27
CA HIS A 15 13.44 2.70 -0.14
C HIS A 15 13.88 3.59 -1.31
N GLN A 16 15.14 3.54 -1.71
CA GLN A 16 15.62 4.30 -2.87
C GLN A 16 14.97 3.83 -4.17
N THR A 17 14.95 2.52 -4.43
CA THR A 17 14.28 1.95 -5.61
C THR A 17 12.81 2.35 -5.69
N TYR A 18 12.12 2.40 -4.55
CA TYR A 18 10.74 2.88 -4.47
C TYR A 18 10.62 4.35 -4.90
N LEU A 19 11.49 5.24 -4.40
CA LEU A 19 11.47 6.66 -4.78
C LEU A 19 11.75 6.85 -6.28
N ASP A 20 12.74 6.14 -6.82
CA ASP A 20 13.11 6.21 -8.24
C ASP A 20 11.92 5.77 -9.13
N LEU A 21 11.20 4.72 -8.73
CA LEU A 21 10.01 4.24 -9.44
C LEU A 21 8.82 5.20 -9.32
N CYS A 22 8.61 5.82 -8.16
CA CYS A 22 7.59 6.87 -8.01
C CYS A 22 7.84 8.03 -8.98
N GLU A 23 9.08 8.49 -9.10
CA GLU A 23 9.46 9.52 -10.07
C GLU A 23 9.20 9.08 -11.51
N CYS A 24 9.60 7.86 -11.89
CA CYS A 24 9.36 7.32 -13.24
C CYS A 24 7.86 7.23 -13.60
N GLU A 25 7.01 6.89 -12.63
CA GLU A 25 5.56 6.77 -12.81
C GLU A 25 4.83 8.13 -12.67
N SER A 26 5.55 9.23 -12.39
CA SER A 26 4.96 10.54 -12.04
C SER A 26 3.99 10.46 -10.85
N GLU A 27 4.24 9.53 -9.93
CA GLU A 27 3.48 9.32 -8.70
C GLU A 27 4.19 10.01 -7.53
N SER A 28 3.43 10.69 -6.66
CA SER A 28 4.00 11.22 -5.43
C SER A 28 4.34 10.06 -4.48
N PRO A 29 5.57 9.99 -3.93
CA PRO A 29 5.88 9.02 -2.91
C PRO A 29 4.95 9.20 -1.71
N VAL A 30 4.33 8.10 -1.30
CA VAL A 30 3.59 8.02 -0.04
C VAL A 30 4.27 7.01 0.86
N ILE A 31 4.25 7.25 2.18
CA ILE A 31 4.69 6.25 3.15
C ILE A 31 3.43 5.50 3.59
N PRO A 32 3.20 4.26 3.12
CA PRO A 32 2.07 3.47 3.57
C PRO A 32 2.22 3.15 5.06
N LEU A 33 1.29 3.66 5.87
CA LEU A 33 1.18 3.31 7.28
C LEU A 33 0.78 1.84 7.39
N LEU A 34 1.48 1.06 8.22
CA LEU A 34 1.01 -0.27 8.59
C LEU A 34 -0.26 -0.16 9.43
N ASP A 35 -1.18 -1.09 9.21
CA ASP A 35 -2.40 -1.16 9.99
C ASP A 35 -2.14 -1.67 11.42
N CYS A 36 -3.08 -1.35 12.30
CA CYS A 36 -3.18 -1.75 13.68
C CYS A 36 -4.35 -2.73 13.80
N ASP A 37 -4.07 -3.92 14.31
CA ASP A 37 -5.00 -5.06 14.29
C ASP A 37 -6.30 -4.81 15.07
N THR A 38 -6.30 -3.82 15.96
CA THR A 38 -7.46 -3.43 16.78
C THR A 38 -8.29 -2.29 16.20
N HIS A 39 -7.87 -1.67 15.09
CA HIS A 39 -8.52 -0.48 14.54
C HIS A 39 -8.63 -0.51 13.01
N TRP A 40 -9.82 -0.85 12.51
CA TRP A 40 -10.11 -0.92 11.06
C TRP A 40 -9.80 0.37 10.29
N ASN A 41 -9.82 1.54 10.95
CA ASN A 41 -9.42 2.83 10.37
C ASN A 41 -8.00 2.81 9.80
N SER A 42 -7.09 2.16 10.52
CA SER A 42 -5.69 2.02 10.11
C SER A 42 -5.57 1.04 8.93
N THR A 43 -6.37 -0.04 8.91
CA THR A 43 -6.49 -0.96 7.77
C THR A 43 -6.99 -0.22 6.53
N TYR A 44 -8.04 0.60 6.64
CA TYR A 44 -8.50 1.43 5.54
C TYR A 44 -7.42 2.36 5.01
N LYS A 45 -6.73 3.10 5.89
CA LYS A 45 -5.63 4.00 5.50
C LYS A 45 -4.49 3.26 4.80
N MET A 46 -4.08 2.10 5.33
CA MET A 46 -3.04 1.26 4.72
C MET A 46 -3.45 0.80 3.32
N LEU A 47 -4.64 0.18 3.19
CA LEU A 47 -5.12 -0.33 1.91
C LEU A 47 -5.27 0.78 0.88
N ARG A 48 -5.86 1.92 1.26
CA ARG A 48 -6.03 3.07 0.37
C ARG A 48 -4.69 3.58 -0.19
N LEU A 49 -3.64 3.61 0.62
CA LEU A 49 -2.30 4.00 0.16
C LEU A 49 -1.65 2.89 -0.69
N ALA A 50 -1.73 1.64 -0.25
CA ALA A 50 -1.16 0.51 -0.96
C ALA A 50 -1.74 0.35 -2.38
N ILE A 51 -3.06 0.56 -2.54
CA ILE A 51 -3.75 0.51 -3.84
C ILE A 51 -3.21 1.59 -4.79
N LYS A 52 -3.01 2.83 -4.32
CA LYS A 52 -2.40 3.90 -5.13
C LYS A 52 -1.00 3.54 -5.61
N MET A 53 -0.27 2.77 -4.82
CA MET A 53 1.10 2.34 -5.11
C MET A 53 1.16 1.03 -5.91
N LYS A 54 0.03 0.44 -6.34
CA LYS A 54 -0.01 -0.90 -6.97
C LYS A 54 1.02 -1.05 -8.09
N ASN A 55 1.08 -0.09 -9.03
CA ASN A 55 2.00 -0.15 -10.16
C ASN A 55 3.47 -0.12 -9.72
N VAL A 56 3.81 0.80 -8.82
CA VAL A 56 5.16 0.90 -8.25
C VAL A 56 5.56 -0.40 -7.53
N ILE A 57 4.66 -0.95 -6.71
CA ILE A 57 4.88 -2.21 -5.96
C ILE A 57 5.11 -3.39 -6.92
N ILE A 58 4.37 -3.47 -8.02
CA ILE A 58 4.56 -4.53 -9.03
C ILE A 58 5.94 -4.40 -9.68
N ARG A 59 6.36 -3.18 -10.05
CA ARG A 59 7.66 -2.92 -10.69
C ARG A 59 8.86 -3.12 -9.77
N MET A 60 8.70 -3.06 -8.45
CA MET A 60 9.79 -3.35 -7.50
C MET A 60 10.47 -4.71 -7.78
N LYS A 61 9.73 -5.71 -8.26
CA LYS A 61 10.28 -7.04 -8.58
C LYS A 61 11.36 -7.01 -9.67
N ASP A 62 11.24 -6.07 -10.60
CA ASP A 62 12.16 -5.94 -11.73
C ASP A 62 13.54 -5.41 -11.27
N HIS A 63 13.56 -4.69 -10.14
CA HIS A 63 14.76 -4.05 -9.58
C HIS A 63 15.31 -4.77 -8.33
N ASP A 64 14.45 -5.46 -7.57
CA ASP A 64 14.83 -6.28 -6.43
C ASP A 64 14.13 -7.64 -6.49
N LYS A 65 14.85 -8.66 -6.97
CA LYS A 65 14.35 -10.05 -7.05
C LYS A 65 14.05 -10.67 -5.67
N THR A 66 14.56 -10.08 -4.59
CA THR A 66 14.28 -10.52 -3.21
C THR A 66 13.01 -9.86 -2.64
N PHE A 67 12.43 -8.89 -3.35
CA PHE A 67 11.15 -8.30 -3.01
C PHE A 67 10.03 -9.29 -3.32
N SER A 68 9.56 -9.96 -2.28
CA SER A 68 8.53 -11.00 -2.33
C SER A 68 7.18 -10.49 -1.83
N ASP A 69 6.21 -11.39 -1.74
CA ASP A 69 4.85 -11.17 -1.19
C ASP A 69 4.03 -10.11 -1.95
N ILE A 70 4.44 -9.80 -3.19
CA ILE A 70 3.69 -8.93 -4.09
C ILE A 70 2.31 -9.57 -4.31
N PRO A 71 1.22 -8.84 -4.00
CA PRO A 71 -0.12 -9.38 -4.15
C PRO A 71 -0.42 -9.70 -5.61
N ASN A 72 -1.12 -10.80 -5.84
CA ASN A 72 -1.66 -11.13 -7.16
C ASN A 72 -2.91 -10.30 -7.49
N GLU A 73 -3.40 -10.41 -8.72
CA GLU A 73 -4.53 -9.60 -9.18
C GLU A 73 -5.83 -9.84 -8.37
N GLU A 74 -6.07 -11.08 -7.93
CA GLU A 74 -7.23 -11.40 -7.10
C GLU A 74 -7.12 -10.75 -5.70
N GLU A 75 -5.94 -10.74 -5.12
CA GLU A 75 -5.67 -10.09 -3.84
C GLU A 75 -5.81 -8.57 -3.94
N TRP A 76 -5.36 -7.95 -5.03
CA TRP A 76 -5.61 -6.53 -5.31
C TRP A 76 -7.10 -6.23 -5.43
N LYS A 77 -7.85 -7.04 -6.18
CA LYS A 77 -9.30 -6.90 -6.29
C LYS A 77 -10.01 -7.04 -4.94
N LYS A 78 -9.57 -7.97 -4.08
CA LYS A 78 -10.09 -8.09 -2.71
C LYS A 78 -9.80 -6.83 -1.89
N ALA A 79 -8.60 -6.26 -2.03
CA ALA A 79 -8.23 -5.03 -1.35
C ALA A 79 -9.08 -3.83 -1.76
N ASP A 80 -9.35 -3.68 -3.06
CA ASP A 80 -10.24 -2.65 -3.59
C ASP A 80 -11.64 -2.79 -3.00
N ASN A 81 -12.18 -4.02 -2.98
CA ASN A 81 -13.50 -4.29 -2.41
C ASN A 81 -13.57 -3.96 -0.92
N ILE A 82 -12.57 -4.37 -0.13
CA ILE A 82 -12.51 -4.07 1.30
C ILE A 82 -12.37 -2.56 1.52
N CYS A 83 -11.51 -1.89 0.75
CA CYS A 83 -11.32 -0.44 0.84
C CYS A 83 -12.62 0.32 0.52
N ALA A 84 -13.38 -0.14 -0.48
CA ALA A 84 -14.69 0.42 -0.82
C ALA A 84 -15.72 0.21 0.30
N ILE A 85 -15.75 -0.96 0.94
CA ILE A 85 -16.63 -1.25 2.09
C ILE A 85 -16.29 -0.35 3.28
N LEU A 86 -15.00 -0.15 3.58
CA LEU A 86 -14.56 0.61 4.75
C LEU A 86 -14.68 2.14 4.56
N LYS A 87 -14.68 2.63 3.32
CA LYS A 87 -14.68 4.06 3.03
C LYS A 87 -15.87 4.82 3.67
N PRO A 88 -17.13 4.40 3.54
CA PRO A 88 -18.26 5.09 4.16
C PRO A 88 -18.14 5.17 5.68
N PHE A 89 -17.70 4.10 6.35
CA PHE A 89 -17.49 4.10 7.80
C PHE A 89 -16.40 5.10 8.20
N TYR A 90 -15.31 5.16 7.42
CA TYR A 90 -14.23 6.10 7.67
C TYR A 90 -14.70 7.55 7.52
N ASP A 91 -15.44 7.85 6.46
CA ASP A 91 -15.96 9.18 6.21
C ASP A 91 -16.94 9.62 7.31
N CYS A 92 -17.83 8.72 7.77
CA CYS A 92 -18.72 8.96 8.90
C CYS A 92 -17.95 9.22 10.21
N MET A 93 -16.89 8.46 10.49
CA MET A 93 -16.07 8.70 11.67
C MET A 93 -15.42 10.09 11.63
N ILE A 94 -14.87 10.49 10.48
CA ILE A 94 -14.26 11.82 10.31
C ILE A 94 -15.30 12.93 10.46
N PHE A 95 -16.54 12.72 10.02
CA PHE A 95 -17.61 13.69 10.18
C PHE A 95 -18.05 13.88 11.63
N ILE A 96 -18.01 12.83 12.46
CA ILE A 96 -18.47 12.86 13.85
C ILE A 96 -17.40 13.43 14.82
N ASN A 97 -16.12 13.44 14.43
CA ASN A 97 -15.02 14.00 15.24
C ASN A 97 -14.71 15.45 14.86
#